data_AF-B5VSB8-F1
#
_entry.id   AF-B5VSB8-F1
#
_cell.length_a   1.000
_cell.length_b   1.000
_cell.length_c   1.000
_cell.angle_alpha   90.00
_cell.angle_beta   90.00
_cell.angle_gamma   90.00
#
_symmetry.space_group_name_H-M   'P 1'
#
loop_
_entity.id
_entity.type
_entity.pdbx_description
1 polymer ?
#
loop_
_entity_poly.entity_id
_entity_poly.type
_entity_poly.pdbx_seq_one_letter_code
_entity_poly.pdbx_strand_id
1 'polypeptide(L)'
;VKNLLSSQNVNVDELFYGGSITTEEFSLDSFDNLIYSIYRFEEVNKKFPQKITIIGFAFKMPRFISCHAKAIDYPQSNITYIGIDPKPANYNQTQLSKYYDDLVQMEDKNALSLFSSDWYATKDRLLTKKRSRNPFNRTAPYAQNIFCKENGKRIEGIEDDEEYFETKIKCKMPWSSPRQ
;
A
#
# COMPACT_ATOMS: atom_id res chain seq x y z
N VAL A 1 20.76 -15.19 -2.24
CA VAL A 1 20.75 -13.72 -1.99
C VAL A 1 22.06 -13.06 -2.36
N LYS A 2 23.22 -13.41 -1.75
CA LYS A 2 24.53 -12.82 -2.13
C LYS A 2 24.82 -12.86 -3.64
N ASN A 3 24.65 -14.00 -4.30
CA ASN A 3 24.89 -14.11 -5.75
C ASN A 3 23.94 -13.25 -6.60
N LEU A 4 22.70 -13.04 -6.15
CA LEU A 4 21.73 -12.15 -6.82
C LEU A 4 22.18 -10.69 -6.68
N LEU A 5 22.59 -10.29 -5.47
CA LEU A 5 23.07 -8.94 -5.18
C LEU A 5 24.36 -8.64 -5.96
N SER A 6 25.32 -9.57 -6.00
CA SER A 6 26.53 -9.43 -6.81
C SER A 6 26.22 -9.34 -8.31
N SER A 7 25.23 -10.08 -8.83
CA SER A 7 24.82 -9.98 -10.24
C SER A 7 24.15 -8.64 -10.59
N GLN A 8 23.61 -7.94 -9.59
CA GLN A 8 23.01 -6.61 -9.72
C GLN A 8 23.99 -5.49 -9.35
N ASN A 9 25.27 -5.83 -9.10
CA ASN A 9 26.31 -4.91 -8.63
C ASN A 9 25.95 -4.20 -7.30
N VAL A 10 25.13 -4.84 -6.45
CA VAL A 10 24.72 -4.32 -5.15
C VAL A 10 25.64 -4.89 -4.08
N ASN A 11 26.42 -4.01 -3.43
CA ASN A 11 27.20 -4.36 -2.25
C ASN A 11 26.26 -4.43 -1.02
N VAL A 12 26.33 -5.51 -0.25
CA VAL A 12 25.53 -5.71 0.96
C VAL A 12 25.83 -4.62 2.00
N ASP A 13 27.08 -4.24 2.17
CA ASP A 13 27.46 -3.19 3.10
C ASP A 13 26.90 -1.84 2.63
N GLU A 14 27.00 -1.51 1.34
CA GLU A 14 26.37 -0.29 0.80
C GLU A 14 24.84 -0.30 0.93
N LEU A 15 24.20 -1.47 0.81
CA LEU A 15 22.76 -1.61 1.01
C LEU A 15 22.34 -1.21 2.44
N PHE A 16 23.09 -1.66 3.44
CA PHE A 16 22.77 -1.39 4.85
C PHE A 16 23.34 -0.06 5.38
N TYR A 17 24.43 0.46 4.81
CA TYR A 17 25.07 1.71 5.24
C TYR A 17 24.69 2.94 4.38
N GLY A 18 24.28 2.75 3.11
CA GLY A 18 24.18 3.80 2.10
C GLY A 18 22.82 4.51 1.98
N GLY A 19 22.02 4.56 3.05
CA GLY A 19 20.71 5.23 3.04
C GLY A 19 19.64 4.59 2.12
N SER A 20 19.90 3.39 1.61
CA SER A 20 18.99 2.63 0.73
C SER A 20 17.84 1.97 1.49
N ILE A 21 17.89 1.98 2.83
CA ILE A 21 16.86 1.46 3.71
C ILE A 21 16.26 2.64 4.47
N THR A 22 14.94 2.72 4.45
CA THR A 22 14.18 3.74 5.16
C THR A 22 12.91 3.13 5.72
N THR A 23 12.33 3.78 6.73
CA THR A 23 11.05 3.40 7.33
C THR A 23 9.99 4.46 7.03
N GLU A 24 8.74 3.99 6.96
CA GLU A 24 7.53 4.80 6.94
C GLU A 24 6.72 4.43 8.18
N GLU A 25 6.40 5.40 9.04
CA GLU A 25 5.90 5.16 10.40
C GLU A 25 4.58 5.89 10.72
N PHE A 26 3.91 6.43 9.70
CA PHE A 26 2.67 7.20 9.82
C PHE A 26 1.47 6.48 9.20
N SER A 27 1.66 5.40 8.44
CA SER A 27 0.54 4.68 7.84
C SER A 27 -0.39 4.08 8.90
N LEU A 28 -1.69 4.34 8.74
CA LEU A 28 -2.73 3.90 9.69
C LEU A 28 -3.57 2.74 9.13
N ASP A 29 -3.44 2.43 7.85
CA ASP A 29 -4.01 1.27 7.20
C ASP A 29 -3.20 0.83 5.97
N SER A 30 -3.71 -0.17 5.23
CA SER A 30 -3.04 -0.71 4.05
C SER A 30 -3.03 0.24 2.85
N PHE A 31 -4.02 1.13 2.75
CA PHE A 31 -4.02 2.12 1.68
C PHE A 31 -2.88 3.09 1.94
N ASP A 32 -2.77 3.61 3.17
CA ASP A 32 -1.66 4.44 3.62
C ASP A 32 -0.32 3.71 3.46
N ASN A 33 -0.22 2.40 3.77
CA ASN A 33 1.03 1.66 3.57
C ASN A 33 1.54 1.79 2.13
N LEU A 34 0.68 1.71 1.12
CA LEU A 34 1.10 1.86 -0.27
C LEU A 34 1.46 3.31 -0.59
N ILE A 35 0.51 4.24 -0.40
CA ILE A 35 0.69 5.62 -0.84
C ILE A 35 1.78 6.35 -0.05
N TYR A 36 1.92 6.08 1.25
CA TYR A 36 2.97 6.68 2.07
C TYR A 36 4.34 6.11 1.77
N SER A 37 4.44 4.82 1.40
CA SER A 37 5.71 4.27 0.92
C SER A 37 6.17 4.95 -0.37
N ILE A 38 5.24 5.27 -1.28
CA ILE A 38 5.52 6.01 -2.52
C ILE A 38 6.04 7.42 -2.20
N TYR A 39 5.38 8.15 -1.29
CA TYR A 39 5.84 9.48 -0.88
C TYR A 39 7.14 9.45 -0.09
N ARG A 40 7.34 8.47 0.80
CA ARG A 40 8.58 8.30 1.53
C ARG A 40 9.75 8.01 0.58
N PHE A 41 9.50 7.22 -0.47
CA PHE A 41 10.48 7.01 -1.52
C PHE A 41 10.84 8.32 -2.23
N GLU A 42 9.85 9.13 -2.61
CA GLU A 42 10.08 10.44 -3.24
C GLU A 42 10.82 11.40 -2.31
N GLU A 43 10.47 11.46 -1.03
CA GLU A 43 11.11 12.33 -0.06
C GLU A 43 12.62 12.05 0.05
N VAL A 44 13.00 10.77 0.01
CA VAL A 44 14.40 10.31 0.10
C VAL A 44 15.13 10.45 -1.24
N ASN A 45 14.48 10.13 -2.36
CA ASN A 45 15.13 10.01 -3.69
C ASN A 45 14.88 11.19 -4.63
N LYS A 46 14.02 12.14 -4.24
CA LYS A 46 13.53 13.29 -5.03
C LYS A 46 12.85 12.91 -6.35
N LYS A 47 12.42 11.66 -6.47
CA LYS A 47 11.74 11.08 -7.63
C LYS A 47 10.75 10.03 -7.15
N PHE A 48 9.55 9.99 -7.73
CA PHE A 48 8.62 8.87 -7.50
C PHE A 48 9.16 7.55 -8.08
N PRO A 49 8.86 6.41 -7.45
CA PRO A 49 9.29 5.11 -7.94
C PRO A 49 8.69 4.82 -9.33
N GLN A 50 9.46 4.15 -10.18
CA GLN A 50 8.95 3.64 -11.46
C GLN A 50 8.42 2.22 -11.35
N LYS A 51 9.02 1.42 -10.45
CA LYS A 51 8.62 0.04 -10.16
C LYS A 51 8.52 -0.13 -8.65
N ILE A 52 7.54 -0.93 -8.21
CA ILE A 52 7.34 -1.26 -6.80
C ILE A 52 7.31 -2.77 -6.67
N THR A 53 8.10 -3.30 -5.72
CA THR A 53 7.96 -4.68 -5.27
C THR A 53 7.40 -4.68 -3.86
N ILE A 54 6.23 -5.26 -3.68
CA ILE A 54 5.59 -5.42 -2.37
C ILE A 54 5.84 -6.85 -1.89
N ILE A 55 6.38 -6.99 -0.69
CA ILE A 55 6.57 -8.28 -0.03
C ILE A 55 5.61 -8.32 1.15
N GLY A 56 4.69 -9.28 1.18
CA GLY A 56 3.66 -9.35 2.21
C GLY A 56 2.90 -10.66 2.19
N PHE A 57 1.86 -10.79 3.02
CA PHE A 57 1.01 -11.97 3.05
C PHE A 57 0.22 -12.14 1.76
N ALA A 58 0.20 -13.34 1.16
CA ALA A 58 -0.36 -13.55 -0.17
C ALA A 58 -1.86 -13.23 -0.23
N PHE A 59 -2.61 -13.57 0.83
CA PHE A 59 -4.03 -13.26 0.92
C PHE A 59 -4.37 -11.75 0.84
N LYS A 60 -3.41 -10.85 1.08
CA LYS A 60 -3.61 -9.39 0.96
C LYS A 60 -3.38 -8.86 -0.46
N MET A 61 -2.76 -9.64 -1.34
CA MET A 61 -2.40 -9.22 -2.70
C MET A 61 -3.58 -8.63 -3.48
N PRO A 62 -4.79 -9.23 -3.50
CA PRO A 62 -5.92 -8.68 -4.26
C PRO A 62 -6.26 -7.26 -3.84
N ARG A 63 -6.23 -6.97 -2.53
CA ARG A 63 -6.54 -5.63 -2.01
C ARG A 63 -5.50 -4.59 -2.43
N PHE A 64 -4.22 -4.93 -2.42
CA PHE A 64 -3.17 -4.00 -2.84
C PHE A 64 -3.21 -3.70 -4.34
N ILE A 65 -3.45 -4.72 -5.16
CA ILE A 65 -3.39 -4.58 -6.61
C ILE A 65 -4.72 -4.07 -7.18
N SER A 66 -5.82 -4.74 -6.88
CA SER A 66 -7.13 -4.47 -7.49
C SER A 66 -7.89 -3.32 -6.83
N CYS A 67 -7.55 -2.94 -5.60
CA CYS A 67 -8.13 -1.77 -4.93
C CYS A 67 -7.12 -0.62 -4.85
N HIS A 68 -6.05 -0.74 -4.05
CA HIS A 68 -5.21 0.42 -3.70
C HIS A 68 -4.44 0.98 -4.89
N ALA A 69 -3.73 0.12 -5.64
CA ALA A 69 -2.95 0.56 -6.79
C ALA A 69 -3.87 1.16 -7.88
N LYS A 70 -5.01 0.54 -8.13
CA LYS A 70 -6.05 1.07 -9.02
C LYS A 70 -6.54 2.44 -8.56
N ALA A 71 -6.88 2.59 -7.29
CA ALA A 71 -7.44 3.81 -6.73
C ALA A 71 -6.50 5.02 -6.85
N ILE A 72 -5.19 4.80 -6.92
CA ILE A 72 -4.20 5.86 -7.11
C ILE A 72 -3.62 5.91 -8.53
N ASP A 73 -4.25 5.24 -9.50
CA ASP A 73 -3.82 5.18 -10.90
C ASP A 73 -2.36 4.71 -11.09
N TYR A 74 -1.92 3.78 -10.24
CA TYR A 74 -0.59 3.16 -10.37
C TYR A 74 -0.65 2.03 -11.40
N PRO A 75 0.20 2.02 -12.44
CA PRO A 75 0.18 0.97 -13.45
C PRO A 75 0.48 -0.40 -12.83
N GLN A 76 -0.45 -1.36 -12.97
CA GLN A 76 -0.29 -2.70 -12.42
C GLN A 76 0.96 -3.41 -12.98
N SER A 77 1.34 -3.15 -14.23
CA SER A 77 2.58 -3.67 -14.84
C SER A 77 3.86 -3.22 -14.14
N ASN A 78 3.79 -2.15 -13.35
CA ASN A 78 4.90 -1.61 -12.58
C ASN A 78 4.91 -2.08 -11.12
N ILE A 79 3.95 -2.92 -10.71
CA ILE A 79 3.89 -3.49 -9.37
C ILE A 79 4.10 -5.01 -9.43
N THR A 80 5.08 -5.49 -8.67
CA THR A 80 5.27 -6.92 -8.39
C THR A 80 4.87 -7.19 -6.94
N TYR A 81 3.98 -8.16 -6.70
CA TYR A 81 3.62 -8.59 -5.35
C TYR A 81 4.19 -10.00 -5.09
N ILE A 82 5.00 -10.13 -4.04
CA ILE A 82 5.56 -11.40 -3.59
C ILE A 82 4.82 -11.79 -2.31
N GLY A 83 3.93 -12.78 -2.45
CA GLY A 83 3.17 -13.36 -1.35
C GLY A 83 4.00 -14.34 -0.54
N ILE A 84 4.06 -14.15 0.78
CA ILE A 84 4.69 -15.06 1.74
C ILE A 84 3.64 -15.43 2.76
N ASP A 85 3.13 -16.66 2.69
CA ASP A 85 2.13 -17.13 3.63
C ASP A 85 2.74 -17.71 4.92
N PRO A 86 2.09 -17.47 6.07
CA PRO A 86 2.50 -18.05 7.34
C PRO A 86 2.31 -19.57 7.31
N LYS A 87 3.30 -20.31 7.80
CA LYS A 87 3.28 -21.77 7.87
C LYS A 87 3.29 -22.22 9.33
N PRO A 88 2.12 -22.45 9.95
CA PRO A 88 2.06 -22.92 11.33
C PRO A 88 2.63 -24.35 11.43
N ALA A 89 3.58 -24.55 12.34
CA ALA A 89 4.39 -25.77 12.41
C ALA A 89 3.64 -27.02 12.93
N ASN A 90 2.56 -26.83 13.69
CA ASN A 90 1.87 -27.92 14.41
C ASN A 90 0.48 -28.26 13.82
N TYR A 91 0.22 -27.89 12.57
CA TYR A 91 -1.07 -28.12 11.94
C TYR A 91 -1.00 -29.35 11.04
N ASN A 92 -1.99 -30.23 11.14
CA ASN A 92 -2.21 -31.27 10.15
C ASN A 92 -2.78 -30.68 8.84
N GLN A 93 -2.86 -31.48 7.78
CA GLN A 93 -3.30 -31.00 6.46
C GLN A 93 -4.70 -30.35 6.47
N THR A 94 -5.65 -30.92 7.23
CA THR A 94 -7.01 -30.37 7.34
C THR A 94 -7.03 -29.04 8.09
N GLN A 95 -6.25 -28.93 9.17
CA GLN A 95 -6.09 -27.69 9.92
C GLN A 95 -5.41 -26.60 9.08
N LEU A 96 -4.40 -26.96 8.27
CA LEU A 96 -3.74 -26.03 7.36
C LEU A 96 -4.72 -25.52 6.29
N SER A 97 -5.50 -26.40 5.67
CA SER A 97 -6.51 -25.99 4.69
C SER A 97 -7.49 -25.00 5.30
N LYS A 98 -8.09 -25.36 6.44
CA LYS A 98 -9.03 -24.48 7.14
C LYS A 98 -8.40 -23.14 7.51
N TYR A 99 -7.15 -23.15 7.96
CA TYR A 99 -6.43 -21.93 8.33
C TYR A 99 -6.28 -20.96 7.14
N TYR A 100 -5.89 -21.46 5.97
CA TYR A 100 -5.77 -20.61 4.78
C TYR A 100 -7.13 -20.14 4.29
N ASP A 101 -8.17 -20.98 4.34
CA ASP A 101 -9.54 -20.60 4.00
C ASP A 101 -10.05 -19.49 4.92
N ASP A 102 -9.85 -19.64 6.24
CA ASP A 102 -10.22 -18.65 7.24
C ASP A 102 -9.48 -17.32 7.02
N LEU A 103 -8.18 -17.35 6.67
CA LEU A 103 -7.40 -16.14 6.37
C LEU A 103 -7.98 -15.37 5.18
N VAL A 104 -8.32 -16.06 4.09
CA VAL A 104 -8.91 -15.44 2.90
C VAL A 104 -10.28 -14.85 3.22
N GLN A 105 -11.14 -15.60 3.92
CA GLN A 105 -12.47 -15.11 4.32
C GLN A 105 -12.40 -13.91 5.27
N MET A 106 -11.49 -13.94 6.24
CA MET A 106 -11.30 -12.85 7.18
C MET A 106 -10.73 -11.60 6.51
N GLU A 107 -9.78 -11.74 5.59
CA GLU A 107 -9.27 -10.62 4.81
C GLU A 107 -10.36 -10.03 3.92
N ASP A 108 -11.17 -10.87 3.28
CA ASP A 108 -12.27 -10.39 2.43
C ASP A 108 -13.28 -9.56 3.24
N LYS A 109 -13.80 -10.14 4.31
CA LYS A 109 -14.83 -9.53 5.17
C LYS A 109 -14.36 -8.28 5.91
N ASN A 110 -13.10 -8.24 6.34
CA ASN A 110 -12.60 -7.18 7.23
C ASN A 110 -11.76 -6.13 6.52
N ALA A 111 -11.43 -6.35 5.25
CA ALA A 111 -10.59 -5.44 4.48
C ALA A 111 -10.98 -5.33 3.01
N LEU A 112 -10.86 -6.40 2.21
CA LEU A 112 -11.02 -6.29 0.75
C LEU A 112 -12.38 -5.71 0.36
N SER A 113 -13.48 -6.30 0.85
CA SER A 113 -14.85 -5.82 0.60
C SER A 113 -15.08 -4.37 1.04
N LEU A 114 -14.41 -3.94 2.11
CA LEU A 114 -14.50 -2.56 2.60
C LEU A 114 -13.78 -1.59 1.67
N PHE A 115 -12.56 -1.92 1.25
CA PHE A 115 -11.80 -1.08 0.34
C PHE A 115 -12.35 -1.10 -1.10
N SER A 116 -13.07 -2.15 -1.49
CA SER A 116 -13.79 -2.17 -2.77
C SER A 116 -14.94 -1.15 -2.83
N SER A 117 -15.52 -0.78 -1.67
CA SER A 117 -16.62 0.19 -1.55
C SER A 117 -16.22 1.54 -0.96
N ASP A 118 -14.98 1.66 -0.49
CA ASP A 118 -14.37 2.87 0.07
C ASP A 118 -12.88 2.90 -0.32
N TRP A 119 -12.60 3.29 -1.56
CA TRP A 119 -11.28 3.14 -2.17
C TRP A 119 -10.18 3.87 -1.40
N TYR A 120 -10.55 4.98 -0.76
CA TYR A 120 -9.62 5.89 -0.09
C TYR A 120 -9.73 5.83 1.44
N ALA A 121 -10.49 4.91 2.02
CA ALA A 121 -10.75 4.83 3.46
C ALA A 121 -11.23 6.17 4.05
N THR A 122 -12.28 6.73 3.46
CA THR A 122 -12.87 8.04 3.82
C THR A 122 -14.26 7.92 4.44
N LYS A 123 -14.90 6.74 4.37
CA LYS A 123 -16.24 6.49 4.91
C LYS A 123 -16.17 5.95 6.34
N ASP A 124 -17.27 6.08 7.09
CA ASP A 124 -17.33 5.93 8.54
C ASP A 124 -16.58 4.72 9.11
N ARG A 125 -16.74 3.52 8.53
CA ARG A 125 -16.14 2.29 9.08
C ARG A 125 -14.61 2.30 9.00
N LEU A 126 -14.03 2.63 7.84
CA LEU A 126 -12.58 2.67 7.67
C LEU A 126 -11.98 3.93 8.32
N LEU A 127 -12.69 5.07 8.23
CA LEU A 127 -12.28 6.31 8.86
C LEU A 127 -12.21 6.21 10.38
N THR A 128 -13.21 5.61 11.03
CA THR A 128 -13.21 5.37 12.48
C THR A 128 -12.04 4.48 12.90
N LYS A 129 -11.80 3.40 12.14
CA LYS A 129 -10.66 2.50 12.34
C LYS A 129 -9.32 3.21 12.16
N LYS A 130 -9.23 4.15 11.22
CA LYS A 130 -8.04 4.97 11.00
C LYS A 130 -7.79 5.92 12.16
N ARG A 131 -8.82 6.65 12.60
CA ARG A 131 -8.76 7.58 13.74
C ARG A 131 -8.34 6.89 15.04
N SER A 132 -8.90 5.71 15.34
CA SER A 132 -8.55 4.96 16.55
C SER A 132 -7.10 4.46 16.58
N ARG A 133 -6.44 4.37 15.43
CA ARG A 133 -5.02 3.98 15.31
C ARG A 133 -4.05 5.16 15.43
N ASN A 134 -4.54 6.39 15.54
CA ASN A 134 -3.72 7.58 15.71
C ASN A 134 -3.96 8.27 17.07
N PRO A 135 -3.71 7.59 18.21
CA PRO A 135 -3.98 8.15 19.53
C PRO A 135 -3.16 9.40 19.85
N PHE A 136 -2.04 9.60 19.16
CA PHE A 136 -1.14 10.75 19.35
C PHE A 136 -1.33 11.86 18.30
N ASN A 137 -2.35 11.75 17.45
CA ASN A 137 -2.65 12.73 16.39
C ASN A 137 -1.43 13.10 15.53
N ARG A 138 -0.57 12.11 15.21
CA ARG A 138 0.60 12.29 14.35
C ARG A 138 0.16 12.61 12.93
N THR A 139 0.91 13.47 12.25
CA THR A 139 0.68 13.83 10.84
C THR A 139 1.93 13.51 10.03
N ALA A 140 1.76 12.78 8.93
CA ALA A 140 2.87 12.45 8.05
C ALA A 140 3.44 13.71 7.34
N PRO A 141 4.76 13.80 7.09
CA PRO A 141 5.36 15.00 6.48
C PRO A 141 4.90 15.24 5.05
N TYR A 142 4.62 14.18 4.29
CA TYR A 142 4.03 14.24 2.95
C TYR A 142 2.49 14.23 2.98
N ALA A 143 1.85 14.32 4.15
CA ALA A 143 0.39 14.29 4.22
C ALA A 143 -0.21 15.42 3.37
N GLN A 144 0.44 16.59 3.29
CA GLN A 144 -0.01 17.73 2.48
C GLN A 144 0.00 17.48 0.97
N ASN A 145 0.80 16.52 0.50
CA ASN A 145 0.96 16.23 -0.92
C ASN A 145 0.04 15.11 -1.41
N ILE A 146 -0.75 14.49 -0.52
CA ILE A 146 -1.65 13.40 -0.89
C ILE A 146 -2.79 13.95 -1.77
N PHE A 147 -3.01 13.33 -2.92
CA PHE A 147 -4.04 13.70 -3.89
C PHE A 147 -5.48 13.63 -3.36
N CYS A 148 -5.74 12.84 -2.33
CA CYS A 148 -7.01 12.75 -1.60
C CYS A 148 -7.17 13.88 -0.57
N LYS A 149 -6.98 15.15 -0.97
CA LYS A 149 -7.10 16.32 -0.09
C LYS A 149 -7.98 17.42 -0.64
N GLU A 150 -8.64 18.10 0.29
CA GLU A 150 -9.35 19.35 0.06
C GLU A 150 -9.01 20.31 1.22
N ASN A 151 -8.63 21.56 0.90
CA ASN A 151 -8.22 22.58 1.88
C ASN A 151 -7.13 22.13 2.88
N GLY A 152 -6.15 21.35 2.41
CA GLY A 152 -5.03 20.87 3.23
C GLY A 152 -5.37 19.74 4.20
N LYS A 153 -6.62 19.26 4.21
CA LYS A 153 -7.07 18.10 5.01
C LYS A 153 -7.37 16.92 4.11
N ARG A 154 -7.19 15.71 4.65
CA ARG A 154 -7.61 14.48 3.98
C ARG A 154 -9.11 14.58 3.73
N ILE A 155 -9.54 14.25 2.51
CA ILE A 155 -10.97 14.22 2.20
C ILE A 155 -11.60 13.11 3.06
N GLU A 156 -12.75 13.42 3.63
CA GLU A 156 -13.58 12.49 4.37
C GLU A 156 -14.94 12.44 3.68
N GLY A 157 -15.57 11.27 3.64
CA GLY A 157 -16.89 11.09 3.04
C GLY A 157 -16.95 11.29 1.52
N ILE A 158 -16.01 10.71 0.75
CA ILE A 158 -16.18 10.65 -0.72
C ILE A 158 -17.44 9.82 -1.01
N GLU A 159 -18.43 10.42 -1.67
CA GLU A 159 -19.71 9.76 -1.98
C GLU A 159 -19.52 8.69 -3.06
N ASP A 160 -18.93 9.10 -4.19
CA ASP A 160 -18.62 8.24 -5.34
C ASP A 160 -17.10 8.18 -5.59
N ASP A 161 -16.50 7.03 -5.27
CA ASP A 161 -15.06 6.80 -5.44
C ASP A 161 -14.64 6.71 -6.91
N GLU A 162 -15.54 6.25 -7.79
CA GLU A 162 -15.27 6.10 -9.22
C GLU A 162 -15.31 7.46 -9.92
N GLU A 163 -16.33 8.28 -9.64
CA GLU A 163 -16.38 9.66 -10.11
C GLU A 163 -15.16 10.45 -9.58
N TYR A 164 -14.83 10.29 -8.30
CA TYR A 164 -13.65 10.94 -7.73
C TYR A 164 -12.36 10.50 -8.44
N PHE A 165 -12.20 9.20 -8.72
CA PHE A 165 -11.06 8.68 -9.45
C PHE A 165 -10.95 9.30 -10.85
N GLU A 166 -12.02 9.24 -11.65
CA GLU A 166 -12.05 9.75 -13.02
C GLU A 166 -11.79 11.26 -13.07
N THR A 167 -12.34 12.01 -12.10
CA THR A 167 -12.26 13.47 -12.10
C THR A 167 -11.00 14.02 -11.42
N LYS A 168 -10.41 13.33 -10.44
CA LYS A 168 -9.29 13.87 -9.63
C LYS A 168 -7.99 13.11 -9.75
N ILE A 169 -8.01 11.81 -10.06
CA ILE A 169 -6.83 10.94 -9.96
C ILE A 169 -6.32 10.48 -11.32
N LYS A 170 -7.21 9.95 -12.17
CA LYS A 170 -6.86 9.33 -13.43
C LYS A 170 -6.03 10.27 -14.32
N CYS A 171 -4.90 9.77 -14.80
CA CYS A 171 -3.92 10.50 -15.62
C CYS A 171 -3.33 11.77 -14.98
N LYS A 172 -3.51 11.97 -13.67
CA LYS A 172 -3.06 13.18 -12.95
C LYS A 172 -1.94 12.90 -11.95
N MET A 173 -1.59 11.64 -11.73
CA MET A 173 -0.55 11.29 -10.76
C MET A 173 0.83 11.32 -11.43
N PRO A 174 1.91 11.61 -10.67
CA PRO A 174 3.28 11.60 -11.18
C PRO A 174 3.76 10.26 -11.77
N TRP A 175 3.03 9.19 -11.52
CA TRP A 175 3.29 7.82 -12.01
C TRP A 175 2.23 7.31 -13.02
N SER A 176 1.19 8.09 -13.32
CA SER A 176 0.09 7.69 -14.22
C SER A 176 0.52 7.48 -15.67
N SER A 177 1.69 7.98 -16.08
CA SER A 177 2.22 7.83 -17.44
C SER A 177 3.62 7.23 -17.42
N PRO A 178 4.00 6.41 -18.42
CA PRO A 178 5.40 6.08 -18.64
C PRO A 178 6.11 7.40 -18.88
N ARG A 179 7.01 7.80 -17.99
CA ARG A 179 7.91 8.92 -18.29
C ARG A 179 8.73 8.49 -19.51
N GLN A 180 8.62 9.27 -20.59
CA GLN A 180 9.51 9.16 -21.75
C GLN A 180 10.97 9.36 -21.30
#